data_AF-A0A1H5UFU7-F1
#
_entry.id   AF-A0A1H5UFU7-F1
#
_cell.length_a   1.000
_cell.length_b   1.000
_cell.length_c   1.000
_cell.angle_alpha   90.00
_cell.angle_beta   90.00
_cell.angle_gamma   90.00
#
_symmetry.space_group_name_H-M   'P 1'
#
loop_
_entity.id
_entity.type
_entity.pdbx_description
1 polymer ?
#
loop_
_entity_poly.entity_id
_entity_poly.type
_entity_poly.pdbx_seq_one_letter_code
_entity_poly.pdbx_strand_id
1 'polypeptide(L)'
;MPPFFYARRKIPAQKTACSDAKLIGRSKENNIVKLFRILGLSIVVAVTGCASNSSTQEEQWLNPPMAVPLQANVQYEVQVARLTQLLQRSDLENDVRAKMHFERGSYYNSLGLRDLAQLDFNQSLQLNPAQPVVFNQVGQYFTQIGDFDSAYEAFDSSLELDPANSYALRNRSIALYYGDRIPLAIEGMTRYYQENPSDPYRALWLYIISREAGPLDAAITLEKRYQSRNNDWGWILVALMLDKVTEEQAFKAILASSRDNNVLAERLTEVYFYLAKRHQIEGNYPAAVSLYKLAIAQNVYDYAEHKYAFLELTKIFEIVRAEQAEKAKQEQQNSEAGSSDSQ
;
A
#
# COMPACT_ATOMS: atom_id res chain seq x y z
N MET A 1 27.11 -11.18 15.17
CA MET A 1 26.66 -9.81 15.50
C MET A 1 25.63 -9.39 14.46
N PRO A 2 24.35 -9.23 14.82
CA PRO A 2 23.28 -8.98 13.86
C PRO A 2 23.26 -7.51 13.42
N PRO A 3 22.79 -7.18 12.21
CA PRO A 3 22.77 -5.81 11.71
C PRO A 3 21.66 -4.98 12.40
N PHE A 4 21.97 -3.71 12.59
CA PHE A 4 21.19 -2.72 13.32
C PHE A 4 19.82 -2.47 12.67
N PHE A 5 18.76 -2.80 13.40
CA PHE A 5 17.40 -2.33 13.17
C PHE A 5 17.17 -0.99 13.88
N TYR A 6 16.53 -0.06 13.17
CA TYR A 6 16.06 1.21 13.73
C TYR A 6 14.90 0.96 14.71
N ALA A 7 15.20 0.89 16.01
CA ALA A 7 14.22 0.99 17.07
C ALA A 7 13.82 2.47 17.28
N ARG A 8 12.56 2.83 17.05
CA ARG A 8 11.98 4.15 17.39
C ARG A 8 12.10 4.39 18.91
N ARG A 9 12.99 5.30 19.33
CA ARG A 9 12.99 5.83 20.71
C ARG A 9 11.85 6.83 20.90
N LYS A 10 11.00 6.59 21.92
CA LYS A 10 10.03 7.54 22.46
C LYS A 10 10.76 8.70 23.16
N ILE A 11 10.36 9.94 22.88
CA ILE A 11 10.72 11.14 23.66
C ILE A 11 9.40 11.76 24.16
N PRO A 12 9.30 12.14 25.46
CA PRO A 12 8.02 12.50 26.09
C PRO A 12 7.53 13.90 25.71
N ALA A 13 6.20 14.06 25.70
CA ALA A 13 5.49 15.30 25.45
C ALA A 13 5.63 16.28 26.64
N GLN A 14 6.05 17.52 26.35
CA GLN A 14 5.87 18.66 27.25
C GLN A 14 4.49 19.27 27.02
N LYS A 15 3.73 19.40 28.11
CA LYS A 15 2.46 20.12 28.19
C LYS A 15 2.73 21.62 28.20
N THR A 16 2.03 22.38 27.36
CA THR A 16 1.78 23.81 27.61
C THR A 16 0.27 24.06 27.52
N ALA A 17 -0.26 24.53 28.64
CA ALA A 17 -1.63 25.02 28.79
C ALA A 17 -1.72 26.44 28.20
N CYS A 18 -2.85 26.76 27.58
CA CYS A 18 -3.25 28.14 27.38
C CYS A 18 -4.73 28.26 27.79
N SER A 19 -4.97 29.06 28.83
CA SER A 19 -6.30 29.34 29.36
C SER A 19 -6.80 30.69 28.84
N ASP A 20 -8.13 30.75 28.69
CA ASP A 20 -9.04 31.86 28.89
C ASP A 20 -8.64 33.29 28.46
N ALA A 21 -9.37 33.81 27.48
CA ALA A 21 -9.70 35.22 27.42
C ALA A 21 -11.21 35.39 27.19
N LYS A 22 -11.88 35.78 28.27
CA LYS A 22 -13.31 36.10 28.41
C LYS A 22 -13.49 37.58 28.09
N LEU A 23 -14.24 37.92 27.05
CA LEU A 23 -14.66 39.31 26.79
C LEU A 23 -16.11 39.54 27.24
N ILE A 24 -16.20 40.25 28.36
CA ILE A 24 -17.27 41.18 28.78
C ILE A 24 -17.37 42.26 27.70
N GLY A 25 -18.48 42.89 27.31
CA GLY A 25 -19.87 42.91 27.75
C GLY A 25 -20.50 44.23 27.27
N ARG A 26 -21.79 44.14 26.92
CA ARG A 26 -22.86 45.16 27.09
C ARG A 26 -22.95 46.43 26.21
N SER A 27 -24.24 46.76 26.00
CA SER A 27 -24.86 48.10 25.80
C SER A 27 -24.91 48.61 24.34
N LYS A 28 -26.00 49.17 23.79
CA LYS A 28 -27.32 49.60 24.30
C LYS A 28 -28.21 50.00 23.10
N GLU A 29 -29.53 49.94 23.31
CA GLU A 29 -30.59 50.89 22.87
C GLU A 29 -30.88 51.11 21.36
N ASN A 30 -32.09 50.74 20.91
CA ASN A 30 -33.26 51.64 20.59
C ASN A 30 -33.26 52.08 19.11
N ASN A 31 -34.34 52.28 18.35
CA ASN A 31 -35.79 52.25 18.52
C ASN A 31 -36.44 52.25 17.11
N ILE A 32 -37.51 51.47 16.94
CA ILE A 32 -38.85 51.81 16.40
C ILE A 32 -38.97 52.83 15.23
N VAL A 33 -39.67 52.45 14.13
CA VAL A 33 -40.95 53.03 13.60
C VAL A 33 -41.14 52.79 12.07
N LYS A 34 -42.15 51.96 11.74
CA LYS A 34 -43.24 52.06 10.72
C LYS A 34 -42.99 52.75 9.34
N LEU A 35 -43.23 52.06 8.21
CA LEU A 35 -44.52 51.90 7.46
C LEU A 35 -44.69 52.94 6.32
N PHE A 36 -44.77 52.53 5.06
CA PHE A 36 -45.90 52.77 4.13
C PHE A 36 -45.66 52.24 2.70
N ARG A 37 -46.75 51.70 2.13
CA ARG A 37 -46.93 51.15 0.78
C ARG A 37 -46.93 52.24 -0.30
N ILE A 38 -46.43 51.95 -1.51
CA ILE A 38 -46.98 52.46 -2.78
C ILE A 38 -46.97 51.34 -3.84
N LEU A 39 -48.11 51.23 -4.53
CA LEU A 39 -48.42 50.36 -5.68
C LEU A 39 -47.46 50.57 -6.86
N GLY A 40 -47.16 49.50 -7.60
CA GLY A 40 -46.51 49.56 -8.90
C GLY A 40 -46.64 48.24 -9.66
N LEU A 41 -47.76 48.09 -10.35
CA LEU A 41 -48.06 47.02 -11.29
C LEU A 41 -47.10 47.11 -12.49
N SER A 42 -46.28 46.08 -12.75
CA SER A 42 -45.80 45.77 -14.11
C SER A 42 -45.17 44.38 -14.17
N ILE A 43 -45.82 43.55 -14.97
CA ILE A 43 -45.41 42.23 -15.43
C ILE A 43 -44.14 42.37 -16.27
N VAL A 44 -43.05 41.75 -15.85
CA VAL A 44 -42.01 41.23 -16.74
C VAL A 44 -41.63 39.86 -16.21
N VAL A 45 -42.16 38.82 -16.86
CA VAL A 45 -41.65 37.46 -16.75
C VAL A 45 -40.29 37.46 -17.44
N ALA A 46 -39.25 37.80 -16.70
CA ALA A 46 -37.89 37.43 -17.03
C ALA A 46 -37.70 36.02 -16.46
N VAL A 47 -37.74 35.02 -17.33
CA VAL A 47 -37.17 33.70 -17.04
C VAL A 47 -35.66 33.92 -16.90
N THR A 48 -35.23 34.35 -15.72
CA THR A 48 -33.87 34.11 -15.26
C THR A 48 -33.78 32.61 -15.01
N GLY A 49 -33.50 31.88 -16.09
CA GLY A 49 -32.86 30.58 -15.98
C GLY A 49 -31.50 30.79 -15.33
N CYS A 50 -31.50 30.87 -13.99
CA CYS A 50 -30.35 30.42 -13.23
C CYS A 50 -30.25 28.92 -13.50
N ALA A 51 -29.66 28.55 -14.64
CA ALA A 51 -28.91 27.32 -14.69
C ALA A 51 -27.74 27.53 -13.73
N SER A 52 -28.02 27.37 -12.44
CA SER A 52 -27.01 26.87 -11.52
C SER A 52 -26.70 25.47 -12.04
N ASN A 53 -25.82 25.42 -13.05
CA ASN A 53 -24.85 24.36 -13.09
C ASN A 53 -24.07 24.52 -11.79
N SER A 54 -24.62 24.01 -10.69
CA SER A 54 -23.78 23.19 -9.84
C SER A 54 -23.33 22.07 -10.76
N SER A 55 -22.29 22.34 -11.56
CA SER A 55 -21.22 21.38 -11.62
C SER A 55 -20.92 21.12 -10.14
N THR A 56 -21.53 20.07 -9.59
CA THR A 56 -20.73 19.08 -8.89
C THR A 56 -19.51 18.92 -9.79
N GLN A 57 -18.49 19.73 -9.50
CA GLN A 57 -17.14 19.36 -9.87
C GLN A 57 -17.04 17.99 -9.23
N GLU A 58 -17.21 16.94 -10.02
CA GLU A 58 -16.36 15.78 -9.88
C GLU A 58 -14.99 16.40 -9.62
N GLU A 59 -14.52 16.33 -8.37
CA GLU A 59 -13.20 16.81 -7.99
C GLU A 59 -12.23 15.91 -8.75
N GLN A 60 -12.01 16.29 -10.01
CA GLN A 60 -11.11 15.65 -10.92
C GLN A 60 -9.75 15.86 -10.30
N TRP A 61 -9.18 14.75 -9.83
CA TRP A 61 -7.87 14.57 -9.20
C TRP A 61 -6.75 15.23 -10.03
N LEU A 62 -6.68 16.56 -10.03
CA LEU A 62 -5.86 17.28 -11.00
C LEU A 62 -4.38 17.27 -10.60
N ASN A 63 -4.05 17.04 -9.33
CA ASN A 63 -2.66 17.01 -8.85
C ASN A 63 -2.48 16.08 -7.62
N PRO A 64 -2.25 14.77 -7.80
CA PRO A 64 -1.87 13.91 -6.69
C PRO A 64 -0.57 14.37 -6.03
N PRO A 65 -0.45 14.35 -4.69
CA PRO A 65 0.78 14.75 -4.00
C PRO A 65 1.92 13.78 -4.31
N MET A 66 3.03 14.29 -4.86
CA MET A 66 4.20 13.49 -5.20
C MET A 66 5.40 13.87 -4.35
N ALA A 67 6.13 12.88 -3.84
CA ALA A 67 7.47 13.11 -3.37
C ALA A 67 8.43 13.18 -4.56
N VAL A 68 9.62 13.74 -4.35
CA VAL A 68 10.72 13.52 -5.28
C VAL A 68 11.07 12.03 -5.20
N PRO A 69 11.09 11.29 -6.32
CA PRO A 69 11.42 9.87 -6.31
C PRO A 69 12.75 9.62 -5.60
N LEU A 70 12.78 8.64 -4.71
CA LEU A 70 14.00 8.32 -3.98
C LEU A 70 15.10 7.92 -4.95
N GLN A 71 16.30 8.43 -4.68
CA GLN A 71 17.51 8.11 -5.43
C GLN A 71 18.24 6.96 -4.73
N ALA A 72 19.10 6.27 -5.47
CA ALA A 72 19.95 5.23 -4.93
C ALA A 72 20.75 5.75 -3.73
N ASN A 73 20.79 4.95 -2.66
CA ASN A 73 21.49 5.32 -1.45
C ASN A 73 23.00 5.12 -1.66
N VAL A 74 23.74 6.23 -1.66
CA VAL A 74 25.21 6.25 -1.85
C VAL A 74 25.92 5.30 -0.88
N GLN A 75 25.44 5.17 0.36
CA GLN A 75 26.05 4.24 1.32
C GLN A 75 25.88 2.79 0.89
N TYR A 76 24.72 2.42 0.34
CA TYR A 76 24.49 1.07 -0.17
C TYR A 76 25.35 0.78 -1.39
N GLU A 77 25.51 1.74 -2.31
CA GLU A 77 26.43 1.62 -3.45
C GLU A 77 27.88 1.38 -3.01
N VAL A 78 28.34 2.15 -2.01
CA VAL A 78 29.68 1.97 -1.42
C VAL A 78 29.83 0.60 -0.77
N GLN A 79 28.80 0.10 -0.06
CA GLN A 79 28.84 -1.25 0.52
C GLN A 79 28.89 -2.33 -0.56
N VAL A 80 28.10 -2.20 -1.64
CA VAL A 80 28.13 -3.13 -2.78
C VAL A 80 29.52 -3.16 -3.41
N ALA A 81 30.13 -1.99 -3.65
CA ALA A 81 31.48 -1.90 -4.20
C ALA A 81 32.51 -2.56 -3.28
N ARG A 82 32.43 -2.29 -1.97
CA ARG A 82 33.32 -2.88 -0.95
C ARG A 82 33.19 -4.41 -0.89
N LEU A 83 31.96 -4.92 -0.77
CA LEU A 83 31.71 -6.36 -0.70
C LEU A 83 32.16 -7.06 -1.97
N THR A 84 31.99 -6.42 -3.14
CA THR A 84 32.47 -6.94 -4.41
C THR A 84 33.99 -7.11 -4.43
N GLN A 85 34.75 -6.16 -3.88
CA GLN A 85 36.21 -6.30 -3.75
C GLN A 85 36.60 -7.39 -2.74
N LEU A 86 35.94 -7.43 -1.59
CA LEU A 86 36.23 -8.43 -0.55
C LEU A 86 35.97 -9.86 -1.04
N LEU A 87 34.90 -10.09 -1.80
CA LEU A 87 34.54 -11.40 -2.32
C LEU A 87 35.57 -11.99 -3.32
N GLN A 88 36.46 -11.17 -3.89
CA GLN A 88 37.56 -11.65 -4.75
C GLN A 88 38.67 -12.35 -3.98
N ARG A 89 38.72 -12.16 -2.65
CA ARG A 89 39.73 -12.81 -1.81
C ARG A 89 39.49 -14.32 -1.76
N SER A 90 40.55 -15.11 -1.95
CA SER A 90 40.50 -16.57 -1.89
C SER A 90 40.62 -17.15 -0.48
N ASP A 91 41.03 -16.34 0.50
CA ASP A 91 41.30 -16.75 1.89
C ASP A 91 40.09 -16.66 2.83
N LEU A 92 38.89 -16.38 2.29
CA LEU A 92 37.66 -16.30 3.06
C LEU A 92 37.06 -17.70 3.31
N GLU A 93 36.75 -17.99 4.56
CA GLU A 93 35.93 -19.16 4.94
C GLU A 93 34.55 -19.10 4.27
N ASN A 94 33.96 -20.27 3.99
CA ASN A 94 32.68 -20.38 3.30
C ASN A 94 31.55 -19.66 4.06
N ASP A 95 31.50 -19.75 5.39
CA ASP A 95 30.48 -19.07 6.19
C ASP A 95 30.60 -17.54 6.10
N VAL A 96 31.83 -17.01 6.11
CA VAL A 96 32.08 -15.57 5.94
C VAL A 96 31.69 -15.13 4.54
N ARG A 97 32.06 -15.91 3.52
CA ARG A 97 31.71 -15.65 2.12
C ARG A 97 30.20 -15.70 1.90
N ALA A 98 29.50 -16.68 2.49
CA ALA A 98 28.05 -16.81 2.46
C ALA A 98 27.37 -15.57 3.05
N LYS A 99 27.85 -15.11 4.21
CA LYS A 99 27.35 -13.88 4.84
C LYS A 99 27.57 -12.64 3.97
N MET A 100 28.75 -12.52 3.34
CA MET A 100 29.04 -11.39 2.44
C MET A 100 28.14 -11.38 1.20
N HIS A 101 27.87 -12.55 0.61
CA HIS A 101 26.89 -12.67 -0.48
C HIS A 101 25.50 -12.25 -0.01
N PHE A 102 25.03 -12.74 1.15
CA PHE A 102 23.74 -12.32 1.70
C PHE A 102 23.66 -10.81 1.95
N GLU A 103 24.69 -10.21 2.53
CA GLU A 103 24.74 -8.76 2.78
C GLU A 103 24.72 -7.96 1.48
N ARG A 104 25.51 -8.38 0.48
CA ARG A 104 25.54 -7.71 -0.83
C ARG A 104 24.20 -7.85 -1.56
N GLY A 105 23.60 -9.04 -1.51
CA GLY A 105 22.27 -9.28 -2.05
C GLY A 105 21.19 -8.44 -1.37
N SER A 106 21.30 -8.24 -0.05
CA SER A 106 20.39 -7.35 0.69
C SER A 106 20.52 -5.90 0.22
N TYR A 107 21.74 -5.40 0.00
CA TYR A 107 21.94 -4.05 -0.56
C TYR A 107 21.43 -3.94 -2.00
N TYR A 108 21.64 -4.95 -2.84
CA TYR A 108 21.06 -4.97 -4.19
C TYR A 108 19.52 -4.91 -4.14
N ASN A 109 18.88 -5.66 -3.23
CA ASN A 109 17.44 -5.62 -3.07
C ASN A 109 16.93 -4.22 -2.67
N SER A 110 17.59 -3.56 -1.70
CA SER A 110 17.25 -2.18 -1.28
C SER A 110 17.54 -1.13 -2.35
N LEU A 111 18.40 -1.44 -3.33
CA LEU A 111 18.65 -0.61 -4.51
C LEU A 111 17.71 -0.95 -5.69
N GLY A 112 16.77 -1.87 -5.51
CA GLY A 112 15.85 -2.31 -6.57
C GLY A 112 16.45 -3.28 -7.60
N LEU A 113 17.69 -3.74 -7.38
CA LEU A 113 18.45 -4.64 -8.26
C LEU A 113 18.16 -6.12 -7.91
N ARG A 114 16.90 -6.53 -8.07
CA ARG A 114 16.35 -7.80 -7.55
C ARG A 114 17.03 -9.05 -8.13
N ASP A 115 17.37 -9.06 -9.42
CA ASP A 115 18.02 -10.22 -10.05
C ASP A 115 19.46 -10.41 -9.54
N LEU A 116 20.19 -9.32 -9.32
CA LEU A 116 21.52 -9.38 -8.69
C LEU A 116 21.42 -9.85 -7.24
N ALA A 117 20.39 -9.41 -6.51
CA ALA A 117 20.11 -9.89 -5.16
C ALA A 117 19.87 -11.40 -5.14
N GLN A 118 19.05 -11.91 -6.06
CA GLN A 118 18.75 -13.34 -6.16
C GLN A 118 19.99 -14.19 -6.45
N LEU A 119 20.87 -13.73 -7.36
CA LEU A 119 22.14 -14.40 -7.62
C LEU A 119 23.00 -14.51 -6.36
N ASP A 120 23.10 -13.43 -5.59
CA ASP A 120 23.86 -13.40 -4.34
C ASP A 120 23.21 -14.27 -3.25
N PHE A 121 21.88 -14.29 -3.12
CA PHE A 121 21.19 -15.19 -2.20
C PHE A 121 21.43 -16.66 -2.55
N ASN A 122 21.41 -17.01 -3.83
CA ASN A 122 21.74 -18.37 -4.29
C ASN A 122 23.19 -18.75 -3.97
N GLN A 123 24.16 -17.85 -4.21
CA GLN A 123 25.55 -18.10 -3.83
C GLN A 123 25.71 -18.26 -2.31
N SER A 124 24.99 -17.45 -1.52
CA SER A 124 24.99 -17.56 -0.07
C SER A 124 24.48 -18.94 0.41
N LEU A 125 23.35 -19.40 -0.13
CA LEU A 125 22.76 -20.71 0.23
C LEU A 125 23.60 -21.90 -0.25
N GLN A 126 24.29 -21.78 -1.38
CA GLN A 126 25.23 -22.82 -1.86
C GLN A 126 26.42 -23.01 -0.91
N LEU A 127 26.88 -21.93 -0.30
CA LEU A 127 28.01 -21.95 0.65
C LEU A 127 27.57 -22.35 2.06
N ASN A 128 26.40 -21.88 2.50
CA ASN A 128 25.81 -22.21 3.79
C ASN A 128 24.28 -22.29 3.67
N PRO A 129 23.68 -23.49 3.71
CA PRO A 129 22.23 -23.66 3.56
C PRO A 129 21.44 -23.36 4.85
N ALA A 130 22.06 -23.24 6.02
CA ALA A 130 21.37 -23.07 7.30
C ALA A 130 21.02 -21.58 7.58
N GLN A 131 20.38 -20.91 6.62
CA GLN A 131 20.12 -19.47 6.67
C GLN A 131 18.63 -19.15 6.42
N PRO A 132 17.77 -19.18 7.46
CA PRO A 132 16.33 -18.93 7.30
C PRO A 132 16.02 -17.56 6.69
N VAL A 133 16.78 -16.53 7.05
CA VAL A 133 16.58 -15.17 6.52
C VAL A 133 16.81 -15.10 5.01
N VAL A 134 17.77 -15.87 4.47
CA VAL A 134 18.06 -15.90 3.03
C VAL A 134 16.92 -16.60 2.28
N PHE A 135 16.44 -17.74 2.80
CA PHE A 135 15.27 -18.43 2.26
C PHE A 135 14.02 -17.53 2.22
N ASN A 136 13.78 -16.72 3.25
CA ASN A 136 12.70 -15.73 3.22
C ASN A 136 12.86 -14.68 2.10
N GLN A 137 14.09 -14.23 1.79
CA GLN A 137 14.32 -13.31 0.67
C GLN A 137 14.07 -13.99 -0.68
N VAL A 138 14.53 -15.23 -0.84
CA VAL A 138 14.31 -16.04 -2.05
C VAL A 138 12.82 -16.29 -2.28
N GLY A 139 12.06 -16.65 -1.24
CA GLY A 139 10.60 -16.81 -1.37
C GLY A 139 9.90 -15.51 -1.76
N GLN A 140 10.37 -14.36 -1.24
CA GLN A 140 9.85 -13.06 -1.63
C GLN A 140 10.16 -12.71 -3.10
N TYR A 141 11.31 -13.12 -3.63
CA TYR A 141 11.64 -12.97 -5.05
C TYR A 141 10.67 -13.79 -5.92
N PHE A 142 10.52 -15.07 -5.63
CA PHE A 142 9.62 -15.96 -6.38
C PHE A 142 8.16 -15.48 -6.36
N THR A 143 7.69 -14.98 -5.21
CA THR A 143 6.36 -14.35 -5.10
C THR A 143 6.18 -13.18 -6.08
N GLN A 144 7.20 -12.35 -6.26
CA GLN A 144 7.11 -11.16 -7.12
C GLN A 144 7.06 -11.50 -8.61
N ILE A 145 7.68 -12.60 -9.02
CA ILE A 145 7.66 -13.05 -10.41
C ILE A 145 6.49 -14.00 -10.71
N GLY A 146 5.64 -14.28 -9.71
CA GLY A 146 4.47 -15.15 -9.84
C GLY A 146 4.74 -16.65 -9.77
N ASP A 147 5.97 -17.06 -9.43
CA ASP A 147 6.31 -18.47 -9.20
C ASP A 147 5.98 -18.85 -7.75
N PHE A 148 4.70 -19.12 -7.50
CA PHE A 148 4.22 -19.33 -6.13
C PHE A 148 4.67 -20.66 -5.53
N ASP A 149 4.85 -21.72 -6.33
CA ASP A 149 5.30 -23.02 -5.82
C ASP A 149 6.73 -22.92 -5.26
N SER A 150 7.65 -22.32 -6.04
CA SER A 150 9.01 -22.03 -5.56
C SER A 150 9.02 -21.09 -4.36
N ALA A 151 8.07 -20.14 -4.29
CA ALA A 151 7.94 -19.26 -3.13
C ALA A 151 7.56 -20.04 -1.86
N TYR A 152 6.60 -20.97 -1.95
CA TYR A 152 6.17 -21.79 -0.81
C TYR A 152 7.30 -22.65 -0.28
N GLU A 153 8.03 -23.34 -1.16
CA GLU A 153 9.17 -24.17 -0.77
C GLU A 153 10.25 -23.37 -0.04
N ALA A 154 10.56 -22.17 -0.53
CA ALA A 154 11.52 -21.29 0.12
C ALA A 154 11.04 -20.80 1.51
N PHE A 155 9.76 -20.41 1.63
CA PHE A 155 9.22 -20.01 2.94
C PHE A 155 9.11 -21.18 3.92
N ASP A 156 8.74 -22.36 3.46
CA ASP A 156 8.68 -23.58 4.28
C ASP A 156 10.10 -23.93 4.77
N SER A 157 11.11 -23.88 3.89
CA SER A 157 12.52 -24.03 4.28
C SER A 157 12.96 -23.01 5.33
N SER A 158 12.53 -21.75 5.21
CA SER A 158 12.80 -20.74 6.24
C SER A 158 12.14 -21.07 7.58
N LEU A 159 10.90 -21.55 7.57
CA LEU A 159 10.13 -21.84 8.78
C LEU A 159 10.52 -23.17 9.42
N GLU A 160 11.07 -24.12 8.66
CA GLU A 160 11.69 -25.33 9.18
C GLU A 160 12.98 -25.02 9.94
N LEU A 161 13.82 -24.12 9.39
CA LEU A 161 15.06 -23.68 10.02
C LEU A 161 14.82 -22.75 11.21
N ASP A 162 13.83 -21.86 11.12
CA ASP A 162 13.41 -20.95 12.20
C ASP A 162 11.88 -20.81 12.24
N PRO A 163 11.20 -21.63 13.06
CA PRO A 163 9.75 -21.55 13.24
C PRO A 163 9.26 -20.20 13.79
N ALA A 164 10.14 -19.39 14.38
CA ALA A 164 9.82 -18.07 14.91
C ALA A 164 10.03 -16.94 13.88
N ASN A 165 10.39 -17.26 12.63
CA ASN A 165 10.56 -16.26 11.57
C ASN A 165 9.20 -15.70 11.12
N SER A 166 8.72 -14.71 11.89
CA SER A 166 7.48 -13.98 11.67
C SER A 166 7.40 -13.32 10.27
N TYR A 167 8.53 -12.89 9.70
CA TYR A 167 8.57 -12.33 8.35
C TYR A 167 8.30 -13.40 7.27
N ALA A 168 8.85 -14.60 7.43
CA ALA A 168 8.57 -15.73 6.54
C ALA A 168 7.09 -16.13 6.63
N LEU A 169 6.51 -16.18 7.83
CA LEU A 169 5.10 -16.47 8.02
C LEU A 169 4.20 -15.45 7.29
N ARG A 170 4.49 -14.15 7.45
CA ARG A 170 3.79 -13.08 6.72
C ARG A 170 3.93 -13.24 5.21
N ASN A 171 5.16 -13.36 4.70
CA ASN A 171 5.42 -13.36 3.27
C ASN A 171 4.84 -14.62 2.61
N ARG A 172 4.90 -15.78 3.26
CA ARG A 172 4.21 -17.00 2.84
C ARG A 172 2.71 -16.82 2.74
N SER A 173 2.10 -16.16 3.73
CA SER A 173 0.66 -15.89 3.73
C SER A 173 0.26 -14.97 2.57
N ILE A 174 1.11 -14.01 2.21
CA ILE A 174 0.91 -13.15 1.04
C ILE A 174 1.10 -13.95 -0.27
N ALA A 175 2.11 -14.81 -0.35
CA ALA A 175 2.28 -15.68 -1.52
C ALA A 175 1.08 -16.61 -1.71
N LEU A 176 0.55 -17.19 -0.62
CA LEU A 176 -0.64 -18.05 -0.65
C LEU A 176 -1.88 -17.27 -1.09
N TYR A 177 -1.98 -15.99 -0.73
CA TYR A 177 -3.03 -15.11 -1.23
C TYR A 177 -2.93 -14.91 -2.74
N TYR A 178 -1.72 -14.63 -3.25
CA TYR A 178 -1.53 -14.42 -4.68
C TYR A 178 -1.64 -15.71 -5.52
N GLY A 179 -1.33 -16.87 -4.94
CA GLY A 179 -1.56 -18.18 -5.54
C GLY A 179 -2.92 -18.80 -5.23
N ASP A 180 -3.92 -17.98 -4.87
CA ASP A 180 -5.32 -18.35 -4.65
C ASP A 180 -5.59 -19.47 -3.61
N ARG A 181 -4.67 -19.66 -2.66
CA ARG A 181 -4.80 -20.59 -1.52
C ARG A 181 -5.37 -19.88 -0.28
N ILE A 182 -6.55 -19.27 -0.43
CA ILE A 182 -7.14 -18.33 0.53
C ILE A 182 -7.25 -18.89 1.97
N PRO A 183 -7.75 -20.12 2.24
CA PRO A 183 -7.87 -20.61 3.61
C PRO A 183 -6.53 -20.69 4.36
N LEU A 184 -5.47 -21.16 3.69
CA LEU A 184 -4.13 -21.26 4.26
C LEU A 184 -3.51 -19.86 4.47
N ALA A 185 -3.77 -18.94 3.55
CA ALA A 185 -3.34 -17.55 3.66
C ALA A 185 -3.97 -16.87 4.90
N ILE A 186 -5.26 -17.07 5.14
CA ILE A 186 -5.97 -16.53 6.31
C ILE A 186 -5.39 -17.09 7.61
N GLU A 187 -5.14 -18.41 7.67
CA GLU A 187 -4.58 -19.06 8.86
C GLU A 187 -3.21 -18.47 9.23
N GLY A 188 -2.29 -18.41 8.26
CA GLY A 188 -0.95 -17.87 8.47
C GLY A 188 -0.97 -16.38 8.83
N MET A 189 -1.77 -15.57 8.13
CA MET A 189 -1.88 -14.14 8.39
C MET A 189 -2.57 -13.86 9.73
N THR A 190 -3.46 -14.73 10.19
CA THR A 190 -4.08 -14.65 11.52
C THR A 190 -3.05 -14.88 12.61
N ARG A 191 -2.19 -15.91 12.48
CA ARG A 191 -1.07 -16.14 13.40
C ARG A 191 -0.12 -14.94 13.43
N TYR A 192 0.24 -14.42 12.25
CA TYR A 192 1.05 -13.21 12.14
C TYR A 192 0.38 -12.01 12.83
N TYR A 193 -0.91 -11.77 12.64
CA TYR A 193 -1.62 -10.69 13.32
C TYR A 193 -1.59 -10.80 14.85
N GLN A 194 -1.73 -12.02 15.40
CA GLN A 194 -1.80 -12.26 16.85
C GLN A 194 -0.51 -11.87 17.60
N GLU A 195 0.64 -11.91 16.95
CA GLU A 195 1.91 -11.49 17.57
C GLU A 195 1.94 -9.98 17.89
N ASN A 196 1.28 -9.15 17.07
CA ASN A 196 1.13 -7.72 17.34
C ASN A 196 -0.18 -7.15 16.77
N PRO A 197 -1.29 -7.26 17.53
CA PRO A 197 -2.60 -6.76 17.10
C PRO A 197 -2.69 -5.24 16.94
N SER A 198 -1.71 -4.50 17.45
CA SER A 198 -1.68 -3.04 17.40
C SER A 198 -1.07 -2.46 16.12
N ASP A 199 -0.52 -3.35 15.27
CA ASP A 199 0.09 -3.02 13.98
C ASP A 199 -0.98 -2.93 12.87
N PRO A 200 -1.21 -1.75 12.28
CA PRO A 200 -2.24 -1.55 11.27
C PRO A 200 -1.98 -2.35 9.99
N TYR A 201 -0.72 -2.60 9.61
CA TYR A 201 -0.40 -3.33 8.37
C TYR A 201 -0.79 -4.80 8.49
N ARG A 202 -0.64 -5.39 9.68
CA ARG A 202 -1.11 -6.76 9.94
C ARG A 202 -2.63 -6.83 9.81
N ALA A 203 -3.34 -5.83 10.33
CA ALA A 203 -4.80 -5.75 10.21
C ALA A 203 -5.23 -5.57 8.75
N LEU A 204 -4.54 -4.73 7.97
CA LEU A 204 -4.80 -4.49 6.55
C LEU A 204 -4.58 -5.73 5.70
N TRP A 205 -3.41 -6.37 5.83
CA TRP A 205 -3.11 -7.58 5.07
C TRP A 205 -4.07 -8.72 5.42
N LEU A 206 -4.41 -8.90 6.70
CA LEU A 206 -5.43 -9.88 7.09
C LEU A 206 -6.81 -9.53 6.51
N TYR A 207 -7.20 -8.26 6.51
CA TYR A 207 -8.44 -7.83 5.88
C TYR A 207 -8.45 -8.11 4.37
N ILE A 208 -7.37 -7.78 3.65
CA ILE A 208 -7.22 -7.99 2.20
C ILE A 208 -7.34 -9.47 1.83
N ILE A 209 -6.86 -10.36 2.69
CA ILE A 209 -6.94 -11.81 2.45
C ILE A 209 -8.32 -12.34 2.87
N SER A 210 -8.80 -12.00 4.06
CA SER A 210 -10.08 -12.52 4.59
C SER A 210 -11.30 -12.10 3.79
N ARG A 211 -11.25 -10.94 3.13
CA ARG A 211 -12.35 -10.46 2.28
C ARG A 211 -12.62 -11.35 1.05
N GLU A 212 -11.61 -12.09 0.57
CA GLU A 212 -11.81 -13.05 -0.53
C GLU A 212 -12.70 -14.24 -0.10
N ALA A 213 -12.69 -14.56 1.21
CA ALA A 213 -13.59 -15.57 1.77
C ALA A 213 -14.95 -15.00 2.19
N GLY A 214 -14.97 -13.77 2.72
CA GLY A 214 -16.19 -13.14 3.22
C GLY A 214 -16.02 -11.63 3.42
N PRO A 215 -16.46 -10.77 2.48
CA PRO A 215 -16.18 -9.34 2.53
C PRO A 215 -16.87 -8.62 3.70
N LEU A 216 -18.11 -9.01 4.04
CA LEU A 216 -18.86 -8.40 5.14
C LEU A 216 -18.22 -8.72 6.50
N ASP A 217 -17.88 -9.98 6.76
CA ASP A 217 -17.27 -10.42 8.02
C ASP A 217 -15.87 -9.83 8.19
N ALA A 218 -15.09 -9.76 7.10
CA ALA A 218 -13.79 -9.11 7.09
C ALA A 218 -13.90 -7.62 7.44
N ALA A 219 -14.87 -6.90 6.85
CA ALA A 219 -15.09 -5.48 7.14
C ALA A 219 -15.52 -5.24 8.59
N ILE A 220 -16.46 -6.03 9.12
CA ILE A 220 -16.89 -5.96 10.53
C ILE A 220 -15.70 -6.22 11.47
N THR A 221 -14.85 -7.19 11.14
CA THR A 221 -13.66 -7.50 11.94
C THR A 221 -12.64 -6.37 11.89
N LEU A 222 -12.40 -5.78 10.73
CA LEU A 222 -11.48 -4.65 10.58
C LEU A 222 -11.99 -3.41 11.34
N GLU A 223 -13.28 -3.12 11.27
CA GLU A 223 -13.92 -2.02 12.02
C GLU A 223 -13.71 -2.18 13.53
N LYS A 224 -13.92 -3.40 14.06
CA LYS A 224 -13.67 -3.69 15.50
C LYS A 224 -12.21 -3.41 15.88
N ARG A 225 -11.25 -3.81 15.03
CA ARG A 225 -9.82 -3.54 15.26
C ARG A 225 -9.52 -2.05 15.24
N TYR A 226 -10.11 -1.32 14.28
CA TYR A 226 -9.97 0.13 14.14
C TYR A 226 -10.50 0.88 15.37
N GLN A 227 -11.57 0.39 16.00
CA GLN A 227 -12.09 0.96 17.25
C GLN A 227 -11.12 0.79 18.43
N SER A 228 -10.36 -0.31 18.47
CA SER A 228 -9.33 -0.60 19.49
C SER A 228 -7.92 -0.09 19.15
N ARG A 229 -7.80 0.78 18.13
CA ARG A 229 -6.49 1.20 17.61
C ARG A 229 -5.66 2.04 18.59
N ASN A 230 -4.37 2.10 18.32
CA ASN A 230 -3.45 3.06 18.93
C ASN A 230 -3.29 4.30 18.04
N ASN A 231 -2.34 5.19 18.38
CA ASN A 231 -2.05 6.42 17.63
C ASN A 231 -1.00 6.22 16.52
N ASP A 232 -0.76 4.98 16.06
CA ASP A 232 0.12 4.76 14.90
C ASP A 232 -0.50 5.38 13.65
N TRP A 233 0.33 6.00 12.82
CA TRP A 233 -0.12 6.68 11.62
C TRP A 233 -0.74 5.72 10.61
N GLY A 234 -0.29 4.46 10.55
CA GLY A 234 -0.80 3.47 9.60
C GLY A 234 -2.29 3.16 9.80
N TRP A 235 -2.87 3.50 10.95
CA TRP A 235 -4.32 3.43 11.14
C TRP A 235 -5.11 4.42 10.26
N ILE A 236 -4.47 5.44 9.70
CA ILE A 236 -5.10 6.29 8.67
C ILE A 236 -5.41 5.49 7.40
N LEU A 237 -4.56 4.50 7.06
CA LEU A 237 -4.77 3.61 5.92
C LEU A 237 -5.97 2.70 6.17
N VAL A 238 -6.12 2.20 7.40
CA VAL A 238 -7.30 1.43 7.81
C VAL A 238 -8.56 2.30 7.75
N ALA A 239 -8.49 3.56 8.21
CA ALA A 239 -9.60 4.49 8.13
C ALA A 239 -10.00 4.79 6.67
N LEU A 240 -9.03 4.88 5.78
CA LEU A 240 -9.22 5.05 4.33
C LEU A 240 -9.89 3.81 3.72
N MET A 241 -9.43 2.60 4.05
CA MET A 241 -10.02 1.33 3.60
C MET A 241 -11.46 1.11 4.09
N LEU A 242 -11.84 1.74 5.20
CA LEU A 242 -13.19 1.67 5.81
C LEU A 242 -14.07 2.88 5.46
N ASP A 243 -13.63 3.76 4.56
CA ASP A 243 -14.31 5.02 4.19
C ASP A 243 -14.66 5.93 5.38
N LYS A 244 -13.87 5.88 6.45
CA LYS A 244 -14.03 6.75 7.63
C LYS A 244 -13.38 8.12 7.45
N VAL A 245 -12.47 8.23 6.48
CA VAL A 245 -11.70 9.43 6.17
C VAL A 245 -11.66 9.58 4.66
N THR A 246 -11.85 10.80 4.15
CA THR A 246 -11.77 11.05 2.71
C THR A 246 -10.32 10.99 2.22
N GLU A 247 -10.11 10.73 0.94
CA GLU A 247 -8.77 10.76 0.33
C GLU A 247 -8.07 12.10 0.59
N GLU A 248 -8.80 13.22 0.43
CA GLU A 248 -8.28 14.56 0.67
C GLU A 248 -7.82 14.76 2.12
N GLN A 249 -8.60 14.29 3.10
CA GLN A 249 -8.25 14.35 4.52
C GLN A 249 -7.01 13.51 4.82
N ALA A 250 -6.90 12.32 4.22
CA ALA A 250 -5.74 11.46 4.36
C ALA A 250 -4.47 12.15 3.83
N PHE A 251 -4.51 12.69 2.61
CA PHE A 251 -3.37 13.41 2.02
C PHE A 251 -2.97 14.66 2.81
N LYS A 252 -3.94 15.47 3.26
CA LYS A 252 -3.66 16.61 4.14
C LYS A 252 -2.93 16.18 5.41
N ALA A 253 -3.35 15.08 6.05
CA ALA A 253 -2.69 14.56 7.25
C ALA A 253 -1.26 14.05 6.96
N ILE A 254 -1.04 13.39 5.81
CA ILE A 254 0.28 12.91 5.38
C ILE A 254 1.21 14.09 5.14
N LEU A 255 0.79 15.09 4.36
CA LEU A 255 1.58 16.27 4.06
C LEU A 255 1.92 17.05 5.33
N ALA A 256 0.96 17.22 6.24
CA ALA A 256 1.17 17.95 7.49
C ALA A 256 2.12 17.24 8.46
N SER A 257 2.24 15.91 8.39
CA SER A 257 3.04 15.13 9.33
C SER A 257 4.38 14.64 8.77
N SER A 258 4.62 14.78 7.47
CA SER A 258 5.86 14.35 6.80
C SER A 258 6.89 15.48 6.85
N ARG A 259 8.02 15.22 7.50
CA ARG A 259 9.03 16.25 7.80
C ARG A 259 10.08 16.42 6.70
N ASP A 260 10.26 15.39 5.89
CA ASP A 260 11.23 15.33 4.82
C ASP A 260 10.70 14.48 3.66
N ASN A 261 11.42 14.51 2.53
CA ASN A 261 11.04 13.82 1.31
C ASN A 261 11.04 12.28 1.48
N ASN A 262 11.90 11.73 2.33
CA ASN A 262 11.97 10.28 2.52
C ASN A 262 10.72 9.77 3.22
N VAL A 263 10.35 10.39 4.35
CA VAL A 263 9.13 10.05 5.08
C VAL A 263 7.89 10.29 4.20
N LEU A 264 7.90 11.34 3.37
CA LEU A 264 6.82 11.60 2.44
C LEU A 264 6.70 10.49 1.38
N ALA A 265 7.81 10.09 0.74
CA ALA A 265 7.85 9.03 -0.26
C ALA A 265 7.38 7.68 0.29
N GLU A 266 7.84 7.32 1.49
CA GLU A 266 7.42 6.11 2.22
C GLU A 266 5.90 6.08 2.40
N ARG A 267 5.35 7.13 3.02
CA ARG A 267 3.92 7.22 3.30
C ARG A 267 3.06 7.26 2.06
N LEU A 268 3.49 8.01 1.04
CA LEU A 268 2.79 8.06 -0.24
C LEU A 268 2.78 6.69 -0.90
N THR A 269 3.87 5.92 -0.84
CA THR A 269 3.92 4.55 -1.38
C THR A 269 2.85 3.67 -0.77
N GLU A 270 2.71 3.69 0.56
CA GLU A 270 1.72 2.87 1.25
C GLU A 270 0.29 3.34 0.98
N VAL A 271 0.05 4.64 1.08
CA VAL A 271 -1.29 5.23 0.86
C VAL A 271 -1.76 4.95 -0.54
N TYR A 272 -0.90 5.15 -1.55
CA TYR A 272 -1.25 4.87 -2.93
C TYR A 272 -1.52 3.39 -3.17
N PHE A 273 -0.73 2.48 -2.58
CA PHE A 273 -0.98 1.05 -2.72
C PHE A 273 -2.33 0.62 -2.12
N TYR A 274 -2.62 1.03 -0.88
CA TYR A 274 -3.87 0.64 -0.23
C TYR A 274 -5.09 1.31 -0.85
N LEU A 275 -4.96 2.58 -1.27
CA LEU A 275 -6.02 3.26 -2.00
C LEU A 275 -6.28 2.60 -3.36
N ALA A 276 -5.22 2.23 -4.08
CA ALA A 276 -5.34 1.48 -5.32
C ALA A 276 -6.08 0.16 -5.09
N LYS A 277 -5.75 -0.55 -4.00
CA LYS A 277 -6.41 -1.80 -3.64
C LYS A 277 -7.90 -1.59 -3.35
N ARG A 278 -8.28 -0.50 -2.67
CA ARG A 278 -9.69 -0.15 -2.45
C ARG A 278 -10.43 0.10 -3.77
N HIS A 279 -9.86 0.92 -4.66
CA HIS A 279 -10.44 1.18 -5.98
C HIS A 279 -10.54 -0.10 -6.84
N GLN A 280 -9.55 -0.99 -6.75
CA GLN A 280 -9.59 -2.30 -7.42
C GLN A 280 -10.72 -3.18 -6.88
N ILE A 281 -10.94 -3.16 -5.56
CA ILE A 281 -12.04 -3.87 -4.88
C ILE A 281 -13.41 -3.35 -5.33
N GLU A 282 -13.52 -2.04 -5.54
CA GLU A 282 -14.73 -1.37 -6.03
C GLU A 282 -14.98 -1.59 -7.54
N GLY A 283 -14.03 -2.22 -8.24
CA GLY A 283 -14.07 -2.41 -9.69
C GLY A 283 -13.60 -1.20 -10.51
N ASN A 284 -13.10 -0.14 -9.86
CA ASN A 284 -12.54 1.03 -10.52
C ASN A 284 -11.07 0.80 -10.92
N TYR A 285 -10.86 -0.07 -11.92
CA TYR A 285 -9.53 -0.41 -12.42
C TYR A 285 -8.72 0.79 -12.95
N PRO A 286 -9.29 1.79 -13.66
CA PRO A 286 -8.51 2.94 -14.13
C PRO A 286 -7.87 3.74 -12.99
N ALA A 287 -8.62 3.98 -11.91
CA ALA A 287 -8.10 4.63 -10.71
C ALA A 287 -7.04 3.76 -10.04
N ALA A 288 -7.33 2.47 -9.84
CA ALA A 288 -6.39 1.52 -9.22
C ALA A 288 -5.04 1.47 -9.96
N VAL A 289 -5.05 1.35 -11.30
CA VAL A 289 -3.83 1.32 -12.12
C VAL A 289 -3.02 2.60 -11.96
N SER A 290 -3.69 3.76 -11.95
CA SER A 290 -3.01 5.05 -11.78
C SER A 290 -2.34 5.14 -10.41
N LEU A 291 -3.04 4.74 -9.36
CA LEU A 291 -2.55 4.76 -7.98
C LEU A 291 -1.41 3.76 -7.75
N TYR A 292 -1.48 2.54 -8.29
CA TYR A 292 -0.36 1.59 -8.22
C TYR A 292 0.90 2.14 -8.89
N LYS A 293 0.75 2.83 -10.03
CA LYS A 293 1.89 3.50 -10.68
C LYS A 293 2.44 4.64 -9.84
N LEU A 294 1.60 5.40 -9.14
CA LEU A 294 2.04 6.45 -8.21
C LEU A 294 2.78 5.87 -6.99
N ALA A 295 2.38 4.69 -6.50
CA ALA A 295 3.12 3.98 -5.45
C ALA A 295 4.51 3.55 -5.93
N ILE A 296 4.61 3.03 -7.16
CA ILE A 296 5.88 2.61 -7.76
C ILE A 296 6.82 3.80 -7.98
N ALA A 297 6.28 4.94 -8.43
CA ALA A 297 7.04 6.13 -8.79
C ALA A 297 7.87 6.74 -7.65
N GLN A 298 7.62 6.37 -6.39
CA GLN A 298 8.36 6.87 -5.24
C GLN A 298 9.73 6.18 -5.03
N ASN A 299 9.99 5.06 -5.71
CA ASN A 299 11.22 4.25 -5.58
C ASN A 299 11.53 3.73 -4.16
N VAL A 300 10.51 3.42 -3.35
CA VAL A 300 10.68 2.82 -2.01
C VAL A 300 10.83 1.30 -2.14
N TYR A 301 11.99 0.83 -2.63
CA TYR A 301 12.20 -0.57 -3.01
C TYR A 301 12.07 -1.58 -1.88
N ASP A 302 12.29 -1.18 -0.62
CA ASP A 302 12.21 -2.09 0.52
C ASP A 302 10.76 -2.49 0.87
N TYR A 303 9.78 -1.67 0.46
CA TYR A 303 8.40 -1.80 0.90
C TYR A 303 7.67 -2.90 0.10
N ALA A 304 6.79 -3.61 0.80
CA ALA A 304 5.95 -4.64 0.20
C ALA A 304 4.98 -4.03 -0.81
N GLU A 305 4.49 -2.84 -0.48
CA GLU A 305 3.55 -2.03 -1.25
C GLU A 305 4.14 -1.66 -2.61
N HIS A 306 5.41 -1.25 -2.65
CA HIS A 306 6.13 -1.00 -3.90
C HIS A 306 6.29 -2.29 -4.73
N LYS A 307 6.70 -3.39 -4.09
CA LYS A 307 6.93 -4.68 -4.77
C LYS A 307 5.64 -5.27 -5.35
N TYR A 308 4.58 -5.30 -4.55
CA TYR A 308 3.32 -5.94 -4.91
C TYR A 308 2.43 -5.07 -5.78
N ALA A 309 2.66 -3.75 -5.88
CA ALA A 309 2.01 -2.92 -6.88
C ALA A 309 2.23 -3.45 -8.31
N PHE A 310 3.42 -3.98 -8.61
CA PHE A 310 3.68 -4.64 -9.90
C PHE A 310 2.80 -5.87 -10.12
N LEU A 311 2.65 -6.70 -9.08
CA LEU A 311 1.86 -7.93 -9.16
C LEU A 311 0.35 -7.63 -9.32
N GLU A 312 -0.16 -6.62 -8.60
CA GLU A 312 -1.54 -6.15 -8.77
C GLU A 312 -1.80 -5.57 -10.16
N LEU A 313 -0.84 -4.81 -10.72
CA LEU A 313 -0.94 -4.32 -12.09
C LEU A 313 -0.99 -5.47 -13.11
N THR A 314 -0.17 -6.50 -12.93
CA THR A 314 -0.22 -7.70 -13.78
C THR A 314 -1.58 -8.40 -13.68
N LYS A 315 -2.10 -8.57 -12.46
CA LYS A 315 -3.42 -9.19 -12.23
C LYS A 315 -4.56 -8.39 -12.89
N ILE A 316 -4.56 -7.06 -12.74
CA ILE A 316 -5.55 -6.20 -13.40
C ILE A 316 -5.44 -6.32 -14.92
N PHE A 317 -4.22 -6.33 -15.46
CA PHE A 317 -3.99 -6.47 -16.90
C PHE A 317 -4.57 -7.79 -17.44
N GLU A 318 -4.36 -8.90 -16.73
CA GLU A 318 -4.91 -10.20 -17.11
C GLU A 318 -6.44 -10.23 -17.08
N ILE A 319 -7.06 -9.65 -16.04
CA ILE A 319 -8.51 -9.54 -15.92
C ILE A 319 -9.09 -8.75 -17.10
N VAL A 320 -8.59 -7.54 -17.35
CA VAL A 320 -9.08 -6.66 -18.41
C VAL A 320 -8.91 -7.31 -19.79
N ARG A 321 -7.79 -8.00 -20.01
CA ARG A 321 -7.54 -8.74 -21.25
C ARG A 321 -8.54 -9.89 -21.45
N ALA A 322 -8.86 -10.63 -20.38
CA ALA A 322 -9.85 -11.70 -20.43
C ALA A 322 -11.24 -11.16 -20.77
N GLU A 323 -11.67 -10.07 -20.11
CA GLU A 323 -12.96 -9.42 -20.38
C GLU A 323 -13.08 -8.95 -21.84
N GLN A 324 -12.00 -8.37 -22.40
CA GLN A 324 -11.97 -7.95 -23.81
C GLN A 324 -12.09 -9.14 -24.76
N ALA A 325 -11.42 -10.25 -24.47
CA ALA A 325 -11.50 -11.46 -25.28
C ALA A 325 -12.91 -12.08 -25.25
N GLU A 326 -13.60 -12.03 -24.10
CA GLU A 326 -14.99 -12.48 -23.97
C GLU A 326 -15.95 -11.59 -24.76
N LYS A 327 -15.83 -10.26 -24.67
CA LYS A 327 -16.63 -9.32 -25.45
C LYS A 327 -16.48 -9.55 -26.96
N ALA A 328 -15.24 -9.72 -27.44
CA ALA A 328 -14.97 -10.01 -28.85
C ALA A 328 -15.62 -11.33 -29.31
N LYS A 329 -15.61 -12.37 -28.47
CA LYS A 329 -16.30 -13.64 -28.77
C LYS A 329 -17.82 -13.48 -28.84
N GLN A 330 -18.40 -12.70 -27.92
CA GLN A 330 -19.85 -12.43 -27.91
C GLN A 330 -20.29 -11.64 -29.14
N GLU A 331 -19.50 -10.64 -29.55
CA GLU A 331 -19.76 -9.87 -30.78
C GLU A 331 -19.70 -10.75 -32.03
N GLN A 332 -18.73 -11.67 -32.11
CA GLN A 332 -18.63 -12.64 -33.21
C GLN A 332 -19.84 -13.59 -33.25
N GLN A 333 -20.23 -14.18 -32.11
CA GLN A 333 -21.39 -15.08 -32.04
C GLN A 333 -22.70 -14.38 -32.41
N ASN A 334 -22.89 -13.13 -31.97
CA ASN A 334 -24.08 -12.34 -32.33
C ASN A 334 -24.10 -11.98 -33.82
N SER A 335 -22.94 -11.76 -34.44
CA SER A 335 -22.85 -11.50 -35.89
C SER A 335 -23.16 -12.73 -36.74
N GLU A 336 -22.78 -13.93 -36.29
CA GLU A 336 -23.08 -15.19 -36.97
C GLU A 336 -24.56 -15.56 -36.84
N ALA A 337 -25.16 -15.41 -35.64
CA ALA A 337 -26.58 -15.67 -35.41
C ALA A 337 -27.51 -14.70 -36.18
N GLY A 338 -27.12 -13.42 -36.33
CA GLY A 338 -27.89 -12.45 -37.12
C GLY A 338 -27.88 -12.73 -38.63
N SER A 339 -26.89 -13.49 -39.12
CA SER A 339 -26.78 -13.86 -40.53
C SER A 339 -27.58 -15.12 -40.92
N SER A 340 -27.97 -15.96 -39.95
CA SER A 340 -28.78 -17.16 -40.21
C SER A 340 -30.29 -16.90 -40.24
N ASP A 341 -30.76 -15.80 -39.63
CA ASP A 341 -32.19 -15.41 -39.63
C ASP A 341 -32.60 -14.59 -40.87
N SER A 342 -31.65 -14.33 -41.79
CA SER A 342 -31.87 -13.54 -43.01
C SER A 342 -31.80 -14.37 -44.32
N GLN A 343 -31.80 -15.69 -44.22
CA GLN A 343 -31.99 -16.64 -45.34
C GLN A 343 -33.30 -17.41 -45.15
#